data_AF-A0A8T4Y047-F1
#
_entry.id   AF-A0A8T4Y047-F1
#
_cell.length_a   1.000
_cell.length_b   1.000
_cell.length_c   1.000
_cell.angle_alpha   90.00
_cell.angle_beta   90.00
_cell.angle_gamma   90.00
#
_symmetry.space_group_name_H-M   'P 1'
#
loop_
_entity.id
_entity.type
_entity.pdbx_description
1 polymer ?
#
loop_
_entity_poly.entity_id
_entity_poly.type
_entity_poly.pdbx_seq_one_letter_code
_entity_poly.pdbx_strand_id
1 'polypeptide(L)' 'MLERLQEKRKYYKEIELPEKVDPKKAKSTYKNGVLEVRLPKKKVEAPKGEPIEIE' A
#
# COMPACT_ATOMS: atom_id res chain seq x y z
N MET A 1 21.40 27.44 19.86
CA MET A 1 21.11 27.16 18.44
C MET A 1 22.14 26.15 17.97
N LEU A 2 21.85 24.85 18.08
CA LEU A 2 22.73 23.79 17.59
C LEU A 2 22.10 23.23 16.32
N GLU A 3 22.72 23.57 15.19
CA GLU A 3 22.42 23.01 13.88
C GLU A 3 22.85 21.54 13.88
N ARG A 4 21.93 20.63 14.21
CA ARG A 4 22.12 19.22 13.88
C ARG A 4 21.92 19.07 12.38
N LEU A 5 22.99 19.27 11.61
CA LEU A 5 23.14 18.72 10.26
C LEU A 5 23.24 17.19 10.39
N GLN A 6 22.17 16.53 10.82
CA GLN A 6 22.01 15.12 10.48
C GLN A 6 21.73 15.10 8.99
N GLU A 7 22.72 14.68 8.20
CA GLU A 7 22.50 14.34 6.79
C GLU A 7 21.17 13.58 6.70
N LYS A 8 20.22 14.13 5.95
CA LYS A 8 18.94 13.46 5.70
C LYS A 8 19.28 12.11 5.08
N ARG A 9 19.28 11.05 5.90
CA ARG A 9 19.56 9.69 5.44
C ARG A 9 18.56 9.41 4.32
N LYS A 10 19.09 9.11 3.13
CA LYS A 10 18.24 8.67 2.01
C LYS A 10 17.64 7.33 2.43
N TYR A 11 16.32 7.26 2.46
CA TYR A 11 15.58 6.06 2.84
C TYR A 11 14.84 5.53 1.61
N TYR A 12 15.02 4.24 1.33
CA TYR A 12 14.29 3.50 0.30
C TYR A 12 13.84 2.18 0.91
N LYS A 13 12.59 1.80 0.65
CA LYS A 13 12.03 0.52 1.06
C LYS A 13 11.16 -0.02 -0.06
N GLU A 14 11.42 -1.27 -0.41
CA GLU A 14 10.58 -2.05 -1.31
C GLU A 14 9.75 -3.03 -0.46
N ILE A 15 8.50 -3.26 -0.87
CA ILE A 15 7.60 -4.21 -0.23
C ILE A 15 6.87 -4.99 -1.32
N GLU A 16 6.75 -6.29 -1.12
CA GLU A 16 5.91 -7.12 -1.97
C GLU A 16 4.43 -6.87 -1.62
N LEU A 17 3.61 -6.67 -2.64
CA LEU A 17 2.18 -6.49 -2.47
C LEU A 17 1.48 -7.85 -2.53
N PRO A 18 0.51 -8.12 -1.64
CA PRO A 18 -0.20 -9.39 -1.62
C PRO A 18 -1.11 -9.60 -2.83
N GLU A 19 -1.38 -8.55 -3.62
CA GLU A 19 -2.27 -8.61 -4.77
C GLU A 19 -1.93 -7.51 -5.80
N LYS A 20 -2.44 -7.66 -7.03
CA LYS A 20 -2.32 -6.64 -8.08
C LYS A 20 -3.14 -5.40 -7.71
N VAL A 21 -2.51 -4.23 -7.83
CA VAL A 21 -3.14 -2.92 -7.56
C VAL A 21 -3.33 -2.10 -8.84
N ASP A 22 -4.18 -1.09 -8.78
CA ASP A 22 -4.34 -0.05 -9.81
C ASP A 22 -3.48 1.17 -9.45
N PRO A 23 -2.24 1.28 -10.00
CA PRO A 23 -1.31 2.35 -9.63
C PRO A 23 -1.83 3.74 -10.03
N LYS A 24 -2.69 3.84 -11.05
CA LYS A 24 -3.24 5.13 -11.51
C LYS A 24 -4.21 5.74 -10.49
N LYS A 25 -4.75 4.93 -9.57
CA LYS A 25 -5.68 5.36 -8.52
C LYS A 25 -5.03 5.43 -7.13
N ALA A 26 -3.72 5.23 -7.05
CA ALA A 26 -2.98 5.36 -5.81
C ALA A 26 -3.13 6.77 -5.22
N LYS A 27 -3.18 6.86 -3.88
CA LYS A 27 -3.22 8.12 -3.14
C LYS A 27 -2.23 8.06 -1.99
N SER A 28 -1.62 9.19 -1.65
CA SER A 28 -0.75 9.30 -0.49
C SER A 28 -1.01 10.59 0.28
N THR A 29 -0.88 10.55 1.59
CA THR A 29 -0.96 11.72 2.47
C THR A 29 0.22 11.71 3.43
N TYR A 30 0.71 12.91 3.78
CA TYR A 30 1.72 13.09 4.81
C TYR A 30 1.19 14.06 5.85
N LYS A 31 0.98 13.57 7.07
CA LYS A 31 0.40 14.36 8.16
C LYS A 31 1.08 13.99 9.47
N ASN A 32 1.51 15.00 10.22
CA ASN A 32 2.11 14.84 11.55
C ASN A 32 3.27 13.83 11.61
N GLY A 33 4.12 13.79 10.58
CA GLY A 33 5.27 12.88 10.53
C GLY A 33 4.98 11.48 9.99
N VAL A 34 3.74 11.18 9.60
CA VAL A 34 3.34 9.86 9.10
C VAL A 34 3.01 9.93 7.62
N LEU A 35 3.63 9.05 6.83
CA LEU A 35 3.29 8.81 5.42
C LEU A 35 2.26 7.67 5.34
N GLU A 36 1.07 7.98 4.83
CA GLU A 36 0.04 7.00 4.52
C GLU A 36 -0.06 6.83 3.01
N VAL A 37 -0.02 5.59 2.52
CA VAL A 37 -0.14 5.26 1.09
C VAL A 37 -1.29 4.28 0.92
N ARG A 38 -2.29 4.65 0.11
CA ARG A 38 -3.45 3.81 -0.23
C ARG A 38 -3.35 3.34 -1.68
N LEU A 39 -3.24 2.03 -1.85
CA LEU A 39 -3.17 1.38 -3.16
C LEU A 39 -4.46 0.57 -3.39
N PRO A 40 -5.39 1.03 -4.24
CA PRO A 40 -6.59 0.26 -4.55
C PRO A 40 -6.23 -1.04 -5.27
N LYS A 41 -6.80 -2.16 -4.83
CA LYS A 41 -6.72 -3.44 -5.56
C LYS A 41 -7.29 -3.29 -6.97
N LYS A 42 -6.74 -4.01 -7.94
CA LYS A 42 -7.43 -4.17 -9.23
C LYS A 42 -8.74 -4.90 -8.98
N LYS A 43 -9.80 -4.46 -9.65
CA LYS A 43 -11.06 -5.20 -9.65
C LYS A 43 -10.80 -6.54 -10.35
N VAL A 44 -10.86 -7.62 -9.58
CA VAL A 44 -10.94 -8.98 -10.08
C VAL A 44 -12.38 -9.41 -9.87
N GLU A 45 -12.97 -10.09 -10.85
CA GLU A 45 -14.27 -10.73 -10.62
C GLU A 45 -14.12 -11.68 -9.43
N ALA A 46 -15.02 -11.55 -8.44
CA ALA A 46 -14.98 -12.45 -7.30
C ALA A 46 -15.12 -13.89 -7.81
N PRO A 47 -14.36 -14.85 -7.26
CA PRO A 47 -14.54 -16.25 -7.62
C PRO A 47 -16.00 -16.60 -7.38
N LYS A 48 -16.65 -17.18 -8.40
CA LYS A 48 -17.99 -17.74 -8.21
C LYS A 48 -17.84 -18.88 -7.21
N GLY A 49 -18.55 -18.80 -6.09
CA GLY A 49 -18.63 -19.91 -5.16
C GLY A 49 -19.24 -21.12 -5.85
N GLU A 50 -18.87 -22.31 -5.40
CA GLU A 50 -19.47 -23.57 -5.84
C GLU A 50 -20.43 -24.05 -4.75
N PRO A 51 -21.65 -24.51 -5.09
CA PRO A 51 -22.54 -25.12 -4.12
C PRO A 51 -21.93 -26.44 -3.61
N ILE A 52 -21.93 -26.63 -2.29
CA ILE A 52 -21.48 -27.88 -1.65
C ILE A 52 -22.73 -28.67 -1.25
N GLU A 53 -22.87 -29.88 -1.80
CA GLU A 53 -23.92 -30.81 -1.37
C GLU A 53 -23.53 -31.48 -0.05
N ILE A 54 -24.51 -31.65 0.83
CA ILE A 54 -24.37 -32.31 2.15
C ILE A 54 -25.12 -33.65 2.11
N GLU A 55 -24.44 -34.73 2.53
CA GLU A 55 -25.02 -36.08 2.76
C GLU A 55 -25.58 -36.25 4.19
#